data_AF-A0A1Z9NAL7-F1
#
_entry.id   AF-A0A1Z9NAL7-F1
#
_cell.length_a   1.000
_cell.length_b   1.000
_cell.length_c   1.000
_cell.angle_alpha   90.00
_cell.angle_beta   90.00
_cell.angle_gamma   90.00
#
_symmetry.space_group_name_H-M   'P 1'
#
loop_
_entity.id
_entity.type
_entity.pdbx_description
1 polymer ?
#
loop_
_entity_poly.entity_id
_entity_poly.type
_entity_poly.pdbx_seq_one_letter_code
_entity_poly.pdbx_strand_id
1 'polypeptide(L)' 'MLKLKYFGFSVTCFAILFKLMSWQYADKLLIAGLGSLGIYYLIRIFKK' A
#
# COMPACT_ATOMS: atom_id res chain seq x y z
N MET A 1 -10.31 -12.30 -0.14
CA MET A 1 -10.28 -10.85 0.17
C MET A 1 -9.34 -10.48 1.32
N LEU A 2 -9.24 -11.27 2.39
CA LEU A 2 -8.29 -11.03 3.49
C LEU A 2 -6.82 -10.90 3.02
N LYS A 3 -6.36 -11.80 2.15
CA LYS A 3 -4.97 -11.77 1.62
C LYS A 3 -4.58 -10.46 0.93
N LEU A 4 -5.50 -9.84 0.19
CA LEU A 4 -5.28 -8.57 -0.52
C LEU A 4 -5.15 -7.38 0.45
N LYS A 5 -5.89 -7.42 1.56
CA LYS A 5 -5.82 -6.41 2.62
C LYS A 5 -4.47 -6.43 3.32
N TYR A 6 -3.96 -7.62 3.66
CA TYR A 6 -2.65 -7.78 4.30
C TYR A 6 -1.50 -7.45 3.34
N PHE A 7 -1.67 -7.72 2.05
CA PHE A 7 -0.68 -7.35 1.04
C PHE A 7 -0.51 -5.82 0.93
N GLY A 8 -1.60 -5.07 0.74
CA GLY A 8 -1.53 -3.61 0.70
C GLY A 8 -1.03 -2.99 2.01
N PHE A 9 -1.38 -3.57 3.15
CA PHE A 9 -0.88 -3.14 4.46
C PHE A 9 0.63 -3.39 4.60
N SER A 10 1.11 -4.57 4.19
CA SER A 10 2.53 -4.92 4.25
C SER A 10 3.37 -4.02 3.34
N VAL A 11 2.93 -3.77 2.09
CA VAL A 11 3.61 -2.85 1.16
C VAL A 11 3.68 -1.43 1.71
N THR A 12 2.62 -0.97 2.36
CA THR A 12 2.60 0.36 3.01
C THR A 12 3.55 0.43 4.20
N CYS A 13 3.62 -0.63 5.01
CA CYS A 13 4.57 -0.73 6.13
C CYS A 13 6.03 -0.68 5.63
N PHE A 14 6.34 -1.43 4.57
CA PHE A 14 7.66 -1.39 3.93
C PHE A 14 7.98 -0.02 3.33
N ALA A 15 7.01 0.64 2.69
CA ALA A 15 7.22 1.97 2.14
C ALA A 15 7.51 3.02 3.22
N ILE A 16 6.84 2.95 4.37
CA ILE A 16 7.10 3.84 5.52
C ILE A 16 8.50 3.58 6.10
N LEU A 17 8.89 2.32 6.24
CA LEU A 17 10.24 1.92 6.65
C LEU A 17 11.32 2.47 5.71
N PHE A 18 11.12 2.35 4.40
CA PHE A 18 12.07 2.88 3.42
C PHE A 18 12.13 4.41 3.38
N LYS A 19 11.03 5.08 3.68
CA LYS A 19 10.99 6.54 3.83
C LYS A 19 11.77 7.00 5.05
N LEU A 20 11.64 6.29 6.17
CA LEU A 20 12.46 6.51 7.38
C LEU A 20 13.95 6.30 7.11
N MET A 21 14.30 5.33 6.26
CA MET A 21 15.68 5.04 5.87
C MET A 21 16.26 6.02 4.83
N SER A 22 15.50 7.04 4.40
CA SER A 22 15.90 8.05 3.42
C SER A 22 16.34 7.48 2.05
N TRP A 23 15.73 6.37 1.64
CA TRP A 23 16.00 5.79 0.32
C TRP A 23 15.32 6.63 -0.77
N GLN A 24 16.07 7.11 -1.77
CA GLN A 24 15.57 7.94 -2.89
C GLN A 24 14.31 7.43 -3.62
N TYR A 25 14.03 6.12 -3.57
CA TYR A 25 12.85 5.52 -4.22
C TYR A 25 11.67 5.28 -3.27
N ALA A 26 11.79 5.65 -1.99
CA ALA A 26 10.77 5.42 -0.99
C ALA A 26 9.43 6.06 -1.35
N ASP A 27 9.41 7.28 -1.87
CA ASP A 27 8.16 7.95 -2.25
C ASP A 27 7.44 7.23 -3.40
N LYS A 28 8.18 6.67 -4.38
CA LYS A 28 7.57 5.87 -5.45
C LYS A 28 6.95 4.58 -4.90
N LEU A 29 7.61 3.96 -3.92
CA LEU A 29 7.11 2.74 -3.27
C LEU A 29 5.90 3.04 -2.37
N LEU A 30 5.84 4.22 -1.76
CA LEU A 30 4.73 4.70 -0.94
C LEU A 30 3.49 5.01 -1.78
N ILE A 31 3.68 5.62 -2.96
CA ILE A 31 2.61 5.83 -3.94
C ILE A 31 2.05 4.48 -4.41
N ALA A 32 2.91 3.48 -4.68
CA ALA A 32 2.46 2.15 -5.06
C ALA A 32 1.69 1.43 -3.92
N GLY A 33 2.15 1.55 -2.67
CA GLY A 33 1.48 1.00 -1.49
C GLY A 33 0.10 1.62 -1.25
N LEU A 34 0.01 2.95 -1.26
CA LEU A 34 -1.25 3.68 -1.14
C LEU A 34 -2.19 3.41 -2.33
N GLY A 35 -1.67 3.33 -3.55
CA GLY A 35 -2.44 2.96 -4.73
C GLY A 35 -3.07 1.57 -4.60
N SER A 36 -2.30 0.60 -4.09
CA SER A 36 -2.82 -0.76 -3.85
C SER A 36 -3.93 -0.79 -2.78
N LEU A 37 -3.80 0.01 -1.72
CA LEU A 37 -4.83 0.17 -0.68
C LEU A 37 -6.07 0.91 -1.22
N GLY A 38 -5.87 1.90 -2.08
CA GLY A 38 -6.95 2.64 -2.74
C GLY A 38 -7.79 1.74 -3.66
N ILE A 39 -7.13 0.93 -4.48
CA ILE A 39 -7.79 -0.06 -5.35
C ILE A 39 -8.54 -1.10 -4.49
N TYR A 40 -7.95 -1.56 -3.39
CA TYR A 40 -8.63 -2.47 -2.45
C TYR A 40 -9.91 -1.84 -1.86
N TYR A 41 -9.84 -0.57 -1.45
CA TYR A 41 -11.01 0.14 -0.91
C TYR A 41 -12.08 0.40 -1.98
N LEU A 42 -11.70 0.74 -3.21
CA LEU A 42 -12.63 0.87 -4.33
C LEU A 42 -13.37 -0.44 -4.59
N ILE A 43 -12.64 -1.55 -4.74
CA ILE A 43 -13.23 -2.87 -4.97
C ILE A 43 -14.16 -3.26 -3.81
N ARG A 44 -13.81 -2.89 -2.57
CA ARG A 44 -14.63 -3.13 -1.38
C ARG A 44 -15.89 -2.28 -1.32
N ILE A 45 -15.91 -1.08 -1.92
CA ILE A 45 -17.13 -0.26 -2.04
C ILE A 45 -18.10 -0.87 -3.05
N PHE A 46 -17.58 -1.40 -4.17
CA PHE A 46 -18.42 -1.98 -5.23
C PHE A 46 -18.87 -3.41 -4.95
N LYS A 47 -18.09 -4.20 -4.19
CA LYS A 47 -18.55 -5.48 -3.62
C LYS A 47 -19.14 -5.23 -2.24
N LYS A 48 -20.46 -5.01 -2.20
CA LYS A 48 -21.26 -5.05 -0.97
C LYS A 48 -21.05 -6.39 -0.24
#